data_AF-A0A972S6D7-F1
#
_entry.id   AF-A0A972S6D7-F1
#
_cell.length_a   1.000
_cell.length_b   1.000
_cell.length_c   1.000
_cell.angle_alpha   90.00
_cell.angle_beta   90.00
_cell.angle_gamma   90.00
#
_symmetry.space_group_name_H-M   'P 1'
#
loop_
_entity.id
_entity.type
_entity.pdbx_description
1 polymer ?
#
loop_
_entity_poly.entity_id
_entity_poly.type
_entity_poly.pdbx_seq_one_letter_code
_entity_poly.pdbx_strand_id
1 'polypeptide(L)'
;MVTSILTALLFFVPQFETFQTYLLYISIVISGFAMLIGMDSLILFHMRRVQRGEQTFYSATLLLAFFITVAWGILDWVRFGSPFDPKASFLWLFRNVFLPLDATMFSILAFYIASAAYRAFRARNTNSFLLLVSASVVMIGRVLYAHILFPIFLGVFLLLMALWLWKTSARLYGGEKAVRLALAGIMVAGALVLVIPPVFSKVGGIIYDLTDWILNVPQNAAKRGMMLGLTFGSVAFALRIMFGIERSWTR
;
A
#
# COMPACT_ATOMS: atom_id res chain seq x y z
N MET A 1 20.78 7.17 -7.50
CA MET A 1 20.09 8.41 -7.07
C MET A 1 19.64 9.23 -8.27
N VAL A 2 20.54 9.82 -9.06
CA VAL A 2 20.16 10.65 -10.24
C VAL A 2 19.30 9.88 -11.25
N THR A 3 19.69 8.65 -11.59
CA THR A 3 18.92 7.77 -12.48
C THR A 3 17.54 7.43 -11.90
N SER A 4 17.47 7.08 -10.62
CA SER A 4 16.22 6.81 -9.90
C SER A 4 15.28 8.04 -9.86
N ILE A 5 15.84 9.25 -9.70
CA ILE A 5 15.09 10.51 -9.74
C ILE A 5 14.53 10.75 -11.14
N LEU A 6 15.35 10.62 -12.18
CA LEU A 6 14.92 10.80 -13.56
C LEU A 6 13.83 9.79 -13.93
N THR A 7 14.00 8.52 -13.58
CA THR A 7 12.98 7.49 -13.80
C THR A 7 11.66 7.83 -13.09
N ALA A 8 11.72 8.29 -11.83
CA ALA A 8 10.52 8.66 -11.08
C ALA A 8 9.82 9.90 -11.65
N LEU A 9 10.57 10.90 -12.14
CA LEU A 9 10.01 12.08 -12.80
C LEU A 9 9.42 11.75 -14.17
N LEU A 10 10.11 10.94 -14.96
CA LEU A 10 9.71 10.58 -16.31
C LEU A 10 8.57 9.56 -16.35
N PHE A 11 8.34 8.82 -15.26
CA PHE A 11 7.18 7.94 -15.10
C PHE A 11 5.83 8.66 -15.34
N PHE A 12 5.79 9.98 -15.16
CA PHE A 12 4.58 10.79 -15.34
C PHE A 12 4.44 11.40 -16.73
N VAL A 13 5.44 11.23 -17.59
CA VAL A 13 5.53 11.91 -18.88
C VAL A 13 5.58 10.87 -20.00
N PRO A 14 4.41 10.47 -20.56
CA PRO A 14 4.32 9.36 -21.53
C PRO A 14 5.14 9.57 -22.80
N GLN A 15 5.41 10.82 -23.19
CA GLN A 15 6.21 11.12 -24.39
C GLN A 15 7.69 10.68 -24.29
N PHE A 16 8.17 10.28 -23.11
CA PHE A 16 9.55 9.84 -22.87
C PHE A 16 9.67 8.35 -22.51
N GLU A 17 8.68 7.51 -22.82
CA GLU A 17 8.69 6.08 -22.50
C GLU A 17 9.99 5.38 -22.94
N THR A 18 10.47 5.64 -24.16
CA THR A 18 11.73 5.03 -24.64
C THR A 18 12.93 5.44 -23.80
N PHE A 19 13.02 6.72 -23.42
CA PHE A 19 14.10 7.23 -22.56
C PHE A 19 13.99 6.68 -21.14
N GLN A 20 12.77 6.52 -20.61
CA GLN A 20 12.51 5.86 -19.34
C GLN A 20 12.99 4.40 -19.35
N THR A 21 12.77 3.65 -20.43
CA THR A 21 13.29 2.28 -20.57
C THR A 21 14.81 2.24 -20.54
N TYR A 22 15.51 3.16 -21.20
CA TYR A 22 16.97 3.26 -21.11
C TYR A 22 17.44 3.55 -19.68
N LEU A 23 16.77 4.47 -18.99
CA LEU A 23 17.08 4.78 -17.58
C LEU A 23 16.83 3.59 -16.65
N LEU A 24 15.81 2.76 -16.93
CA LEU A 24 15.56 1.52 -16.19
C LEU A 24 16.71 0.53 -16.38
N TYR A 25 17.20 0.31 -17.61
CA TYR A 25 18.35 -0.55 -17.85
C TYR A 25 19.61 -0.06 -17.12
N ILE A 26 19.91 1.24 -17.21
CA ILE A 26 21.03 1.84 -16.49
C ILE A 26 20.85 1.67 -14.97
N SER A 27 19.62 1.84 -14.46
CA SER A 27 19.31 1.67 -13.04
C SER A 27 19.48 0.23 -12.55
N ILE A 28 19.15 -0.77 -13.39
CA ILE A 28 19.38 -2.19 -13.08
C ILE A 28 20.87 -2.47 -12.98
N VAL A 29 21.67 -1.98 -13.95
CA VAL A 29 23.13 -2.15 -13.94
C VAL A 29 23.76 -1.50 -12.71
N ILE A 30 23.41 -0.24 -12.41
CA ILE A 30 23.90 0.47 -11.22
C ILE A 30 23.48 -0.26 -9.94
N SER A 31 22.22 -0.72 -9.85
CA SER A 31 21.74 -1.48 -8.69
C SER A 31 22.51 -2.77 -8.49
N GLY A 32 22.90 -3.46 -9.57
CA GLY A 32 23.77 -4.64 -9.49
C GLY A 32 25.12 -4.34 -8.85
N PHE A 33 25.81 -3.28 -9.29
CA PHE A 33 27.08 -2.86 -8.67
C PHE A 33 26.89 -2.35 -7.24
N ALA A 34 25.84 -1.59 -6.97
CA ALA A 34 25.53 -1.10 -5.64
C ALA A 34 25.23 -2.23 -4.65
N MET A 35 24.55 -3.29 -5.10
CA MET A 35 24.32 -4.49 -4.30
C MET A 35 25.63 -5.17 -3.93
N LEU A 36 26.59 -5.28 -4.86
CA LEU A 36 27.92 -5.84 -4.56
C LEU A 36 28.68 -5.01 -3.53
N ILE A 37 28.67 -3.68 -3.65
CA ILE A 37 29.29 -2.78 -2.67
C ILE A 37 28.58 -2.89 -1.31
N GLY A 38 27.25 -3.00 -1.30
CA GLY A 38 26.48 -3.20 -0.08
C GLY A 38 26.81 -4.52 0.62
N MET A 39 26.97 -5.61 -0.14
CA MET A 39 27.44 -6.89 0.38
C MET A 39 28.84 -6.79 0.96
N ASP A 40 29.78 -6.16 0.25
CA ASP A 40 31.16 -5.96 0.72
C ASP A 40 31.19 -5.14 2.02
N SER A 41 30.43 -4.03 2.07
CA SER A 41 30.31 -3.20 3.28
C SER A 41 29.74 -3.98 4.46
N LEU A 42 28.71 -4.83 4.24
CA LEU A 42 28.10 -5.63 5.30
C LEU A 42 29.10 -6.65 5.86
N ILE A 43 29.79 -7.38 4.97
CA ILE A 43 30.78 -8.39 5.33
C ILE A 43 31.92 -7.72 6.10
N LEU A 44 32.51 -6.65 5.56
CA LEU A 44 33.62 -5.94 6.18
C LEU A 44 33.22 -5.36 7.55
N PHE A 45 32.04 -4.77 7.66
CA PHE A 45 31.55 -4.19 8.91
C PHE A 45 31.44 -5.27 10.00
N HIS A 46 30.75 -6.38 9.71
CA HIS A 46 30.56 -7.43 10.70
C HIS A 46 31.83 -8.23 10.97
N MET A 47 32.69 -8.41 9.97
CA MET A 47 33.99 -9.09 10.12
C MET A 47 34.91 -8.30 11.06
N ARG A 48 35.02 -6.98 10.87
CA ARG A 48 35.78 -6.11 11.78
C ARG A 48 35.21 -6.15 13.19
N ARG A 49 33.88 -6.21 13.35
CA ARG A 49 33.21 -6.30 14.65
C ARG A 49 33.60 -7.58 15.40
N VAL A 50 33.60 -8.71 14.70
CA VAL A 50 34.05 -10.01 15.23
C VAL A 50 35.52 -9.95 15.65
N GLN A 51 36.39 -9.38 14.81
CA GLN A 51 37.82 -9.24 15.12
C GLN A 51 38.08 -8.33 16.32
N ARG A 52 37.25 -7.29 16.52
CA ARG A 52 37.32 -6.38 17.67
C ARG A 52 36.69 -6.94 18.95
N GLY A 53 36.06 -8.10 18.90
CA GLY A 53 35.34 -8.68 20.04
C GLY A 53 34.02 -7.98 20.38
N GLU A 54 33.49 -7.17 19.47
CA GLU A 54 32.29 -6.37 19.68
C GLU A 54 31.04 -7.10 19.16
N GLN A 55 30.10 -7.44 20.06
CA GLN A 55 28.85 -8.14 19.68
C GLN A 55 29.11 -9.36 18.78
N THR A 56 30.20 -10.10 19.08
CA THR A 56 30.74 -11.17 18.24
C THR A 56 29.70 -12.22 17.88
N PHE A 57 28.85 -12.60 18.83
CA PHE A 57 27.81 -13.59 18.60
C PHE A 57 26.84 -13.18 17.48
N TYR A 58 26.30 -11.97 17.54
CA TYR A 58 25.35 -11.46 16.54
C TYR A 58 26.01 -11.28 15.17
N SER A 59 27.21 -10.70 15.15
CA SER A 59 27.93 -10.44 13.91
C SER A 59 28.39 -11.73 13.22
N ALA A 60 28.86 -12.72 13.99
CA ALA A 60 29.22 -14.03 13.47
C ALA A 60 28.00 -14.80 12.95
N THR A 61 26.88 -14.77 13.69
CA THR A 61 25.62 -15.40 13.26
C THR A 61 25.13 -14.81 11.94
N LEU A 62 25.18 -13.49 11.78
CA LEU A 62 24.79 -12.82 10.53
C LEU A 62 25.70 -13.20 9.37
N LEU A 63 27.02 -13.19 9.55
CA LEU A 63 27.97 -13.59 8.50
C LEU A 63 27.74 -15.05 8.07
N LEU A 64 27.56 -15.95 9.04
CA LEU A 64 27.29 -17.35 8.77
C LEU A 64 25.96 -17.53 8.01
N ALA A 65 24.89 -16.86 8.45
CA ALA A 65 23.59 -16.89 7.77
C ALA A 65 23.68 -16.34 6.34
N PHE A 66 24.47 -15.27 6.13
CA PHE A 66 24.69 -14.68 4.81
C PHE A 66 25.34 -15.67 3.85
N PHE A 67 26.47 -16.28 4.24
CA PHE A 67 27.16 -17.24 3.37
C PHE A 67 26.33 -18.51 3.12
N ILE A 68 25.62 -19.01 4.13
CA ILE A 68 24.70 -20.14 3.96
C ILE A 68 23.61 -19.80 2.95
N THR A 69 22.99 -18.63 3.06
CA THR A 69 21.89 -18.22 2.17
C THR A 69 22.37 -18.06 0.73
N VAL A 70 23.55 -17.46 0.53
CA VAL A 70 24.15 -17.30 -0.80
C VAL A 70 24.52 -18.66 -1.40
N ALA A 71 25.19 -19.52 -0.63
CA ALA A 71 25.56 -20.86 -1.08
C ALA A 71 24.32 -21.69 -1.44
N TRP A 72 23.28 -21.66 -0.59
CA TRP A 72 22.03 -22.36 -0.85
C TRP A 72 21.34 -21.88 -2.12
N GLY A 73 21.27 -20.55 -2.33
CA GLY A 73 20.71 -19.98 -3.55
C GLY A 73 21.49 -20.40 -4.81
N ILE A 74 22.83 -20.37 -4.76
CA ILE A 74 23.67 -20.79 -5.89
C ILE A 74 23.51 -22.29 -6.18
N LEU A 75 23.44 -23.14 -5.15
CA LEU A 75 23.25 -24.57 -5.33
C LEU A 75 21.94 -24.89 -6.05
N ASP A 76 20.85 -24.23 -5.67
CA ASP A 76 19.55 -24.43 -6.32
C ASP A 76 19.49 -23.78 -7.71
N TRP A 77 20.17 -22.65 -7.92
CA TRP A 77 20.32 -22.06 -9.23
C TRP A 77 21.04 -23.00 -10.21
N VAL A 78 22.13 -23.65 -9.78
CA VAL A 78 22.87 -24.62 -10.61
C VAL A 78 22.02 -25.87 -10.89
N ARG A 79 21.19 -26.32 -9.94
CA ARG A 79 20.36 -27.53 -10.08
C ARG A 79 19.09 -27.34 -10.91
N PHE A 80 18.42 -26.19 -10.77
CA PHE A 80 17.08 -25.95 -11.32
C PHE A 80 17.02 -24.76 -12.29
N GLY A 81 18.14 -24.05 -12.49
CA GLY A 81 18.20 -22.82 -13.31
C GLY A 81 17.69 -21.56 -12.60
N SER A 82 17.01 -21.70 -11.46
CA SER A 82 16.50 -20.60 -10.64
C SER A 82 16.37 -21.01 -9.16
N PRO A 83 16.83 -20.19 -8.20
CA PRO A 83 16.56 -20.41 -6.77
C PRO A 83 15.06 -20.32 -6.42
N PHE A 84 14.26 -19.74 -7.30
CA PHE A 84 12.83 -19.50 -7.07
C PHE A 84 11.92 -20.47 -7.83
N ASP A 85 12.49 -21.51 -8.43
CA ASP A 85 11.70 -22.59 -9.03
C ASP A 85 10.82 -23.27 -7.96
N PRO A 86 9.57 -23.66 -8.25
CA PRO A 86 8.75 -24.41 -7.30
C PRO A 86 9.38 -25.69 -6.75
N LYS A 87 10.33 -26.29 -7.49
CA LYS A 87 11.09 -27.48 -7.06
C LYS A 87 12.34 -27.12 -6.23
N ALA A 88 12.77 -25.86 -6.25
CA ALA A 88 13.93 -25.40 -5.50
C ALA A 88 13.60 -25.31 -4.00
N SER A 89 14.54 -25.81 -3.19
CA SER A 89 14.44 -25.76 -1.73
C SER A 89 14.61 -24.34 -1.18
N PHE A 90 15.34 -23.47 -1.88
CA PHE A 90 15.55 -22.07 -1.52
C PHE A 90 14.23 -21.28 -1.50
N LEU A 91 13.24 -21.66 -2.31
CA LEU A 91 11.91 -21.06 -2.28
C LEU A 91 11.23 -21.23 -0.91
N TRP A 92 11.56 -22.29 -0.15
CA TRP A 92 11.08 -22.47 1.22
C TRP A 92 11.62 -21.39 2.16
N LEU A 93 12.92 -21.08 2.07
CA LEU A 93 13.56 -20.00 2.85
C LEU A 93 12.93 -18.65 2.50
N PHE A 94 12.71 -18.40 1.22
CA PHE A 94 12.04 -17.18 0.77
C PHE A 94 10.61 -17.07 1.33
N ARG A 95 9.82 -18.15 1.27
CA ARG A 95 8.41 -18.15 1.69
C ARG A 95 8.19 -18.15 3.20
N ASN A 96 9.04 -18.84 3.94
CA ASN A 96 8.80 -19.07 5.37
C ASN A 96 9.69 -18.20 6.26
N VAL A 97 10.77 -17.63 5.72
CA VAL A 97 11.68 -16.76 6.49
C VAL A 97 11.59 -15.33 5.96
N PHE A 98 11.92 -15.12 4.68
CA PHE A 98 11.99 -13.76 4.13
C PHE A 98 10.63 -13.06 4.08
N LEU A 99 9.62 -13.72 3.50
CA LEU A 99 8.27 -13.15 3.34
C LEU A 99 7.62 -12.74 4.69
N PRO A 100 7.62 -13.58 5.74
CA PRO A 100 7.11 -13.17 7.05
C PRO A 100 7.92 -12.05 7.69
N LEU A 101 9.25 -12.06 7.58
CA LEU A 101 10.10 -10.98 8.12
C LEU A 101 9.80 -9.64 7.44
N ASP A 102 9.66 -9.63 6.12
CA ASP A 102 9.26 -8.44 5.36
C ASP A 102 7.87 -7.95 5.82
N ALA A 103 6.91 -8.86 5.97
CA ALA A 103 5.58 -8.54 6.49
C ALA A 103 5.63 -7.96 7.92
N THR A 104 6.52 -8.44 8.81
CA THR A 104 6.67 -7.86 10.15
C THR A 104 7.24 -6.44 10.12
N MET A 105 8.21 -6.16 9.25
CA MET A 105 8.75 -4.81 9.06
C MET A 105 7.66 -3.86 8.55
N PHE A 106 6.88 -4.29 7.54
CA PHE A 106 5.75 -3.51 7.04
C PHE A 106 4.62 -3.36 8.07
N SER A 107 4.32 -4.39 8.86
CA SER A 107 3.31 -4.33 9.92
C SER A 107 3.69 -3.33 11.00
N ILE A 108 4.95 -3.30 11.41
CA ILE A 108 5.46 -2.33 12.39
C ILE A 108 5.38 -0.91 11.80
N LEU A 109 5.78 -0.72 10.54
CA LEU A 109 5.66 0.57 9.85
C LEU A 109 4.20 1.03 9.76
N ALA A 110 3.29 0.14 9.39
CA ALA A 110 1.85 0.42 9.32
C ALA A 110 1.31 0.82 10.71
N PHE A 111 1.72 0.13 11.77
CA PHE A 111 1.37 0.49 13.15
C PHE A 111 1.88 1.88 13.52
N TYR A 112 3.12 2.25 13.15
CA TYR A 112 3.65 3.59 13.37
C TYR A 112 2.89 4.66 12.59
N ILE A 113 2.56 4.41 11.32
CA ILE A 113 1.75 5.33 10.50
C ILE A 113 0.37 5.49 11.12
N ALA A 114 -0.29 4.41 11.52
CA ALA A 114 -1.59 4.45 12.18
C ALA A 114 -1.53 5.23 13.51
N SER A 115 -0.49 5.02 14.32
CA SER A 115 -0.25 5.77 15.57
C SER A 115 0.02 7.25 15.31
N ALA A 116 0.82 7.59 14.31
CA ALA A 116 1.09 8.97 13.90
C ALA A 116 -0.17 9.65 13.35
N ALA A 117 -0.93 8.96 12.50
CA ALA A 117 -2.20 9.41 11.96
C ALA A 117 -3.22 9.61 13.10
N TYR A 118 -3.33 8.70 14.06
CA TYR A 118 -4.21 8.89 15.23
C TYR A 118 -3.83 10.14 16.04
N ARG A 119 -2.54 10.37 16.27
CA ARG A 119 -2.05 11.58 16.95
C ARG A 119 -2.30 12.86 16.14
N ALA A 120 -2.23 12.80 14.81
CA ALA A 120 -2.44 13.94 13.91
C ALA A 120 -3.93 14.23 13.64
N PHE A 121 -4.74 13.19 13.47
CA PHE A 121 -6.20 13.21 13.32
C PHE A 121 -6.90 13.08 14.67
N ARG A 122 -6.48 13.86 15.67
CA ARG A 122 -7.26 14.00 16.91
C ARG A 122 -8.61 14.61 16.52
N ALA A 123 -9.65 13.79 16.33
CA ALA A 123 -11.00 14.24 16.05
C ALA A 123 -11.46 15.05 17.27
N ARG A 124 -11.37 16.38 17.17
CA ARG A 124 -11.68 17.30 18.29
C ARG A 124 -13.18 17.42 18.55
N ASN A 125 -14.01 16.79 17.73
CA ASN A 125 -15.44 16.98 17.65
C ASN A 125 -16.12 15.67 17.21
N THR A 126 -17.23 15.34 17.89
CA THR A 126 -18.02 14.11 17.69
C THR A 126 -18.45 13.93 16.24
N ASN A 127 -18.74 15.03 15.54
CA ASN A 127 -19.14 15.01 14.13
C ASN A 127 -17.99 14.55 13.21
N SER A 128 -16.75 15.02 13.43
CA SER A 128 -15.58 14.61 12.64
C SER A 128 -15.18 13.16 12.93
N PHE A 129 -15.40 12.68 14.16
CA PHE A 129 -15.23 11.28 14.51
C PHE A 129 -16.24 10.39 13.78
N LEU A 130 -17.52 10.78 13.75
CA LEU A 130 -18.57 10.06 13.01
C LEU A 130 -18.29 10.03 11.50
N LEU A 131 -17.76 11.12 10.93
CA LEU A 131 -17.36 11.17 9.52
C LEU A 131 -16.14 10.29 9.24
N LEU A 132 -15.14 10.26 10.14
CA LEU A 132 -13.96 9.41 10.00
C LEU A 132 -14.32 7.91 10.08
N VAL A 133 -15.18 7.55 11.04
CA VAL A 133 -15.68 6.18 11.21
C VAL A 133 -16.54 5.78 10.00
N SER A 134 -17.42 6.66 9.54
CA SER A 134 -18.24 6.41 8.34
C SER A 134 -17.36 6.24 7.10
N ALA A 135 -16.35 7.09 6.92
CA ALA A 135 -15.42 7.00 5.81
C ALA A 135 -14.58 5.71 5.85
N SER A 136 -14.15 5.27 7.05
CA SER A 136 -13.38 4.04 7.24
C SER A 136 -14.22 2.79 6.96
N VAL A 137 -15.47 2.74 7.44
CA VAL A 137 -16.41 1.64 7.16
C VAL A 137 -16.73 1.56 5.67
N VAL A 138 -16.96 2.70 5.02
CA VAL A 138 -17.21 2.77 3.57
C VAL A 138 -15.96 2.35 2.78
N MET A 139 -14.77 2.76 3.20
CA MET A 139 -13.51 2.36 2.54
C MET A 139 -13.24 0.86 2.68
N ILE A 140 -13.41 0.27 3.86
CA ILE A 140 -13.23 -1.17 4.09
C ILE A 140 -14.23 -2.00 3.27
N GLY A 141 -15.49 -1.57 3.22
CA GLY A 141 -16.52 -2.20 2.38
C GLY A 141 -16.24 -2.09 0.87
N ARG A 142 -15.56 -1.02 0.43
CA ARG A 142 -15.15 -0.83 -0.96
C ARG A 142 -13.90 -1.62 -1.35
N VAL A 143 -12.94 -1.83 -0.45
CA VAL A 143 -11.66 -2.46 -0.81
C VAL A 143 -11.76 -3.98 -0.93
N LEU A 144 -12.60 -4.65 -0.12
CA LEU A 144 -12.57 -6.12 -0.03
C LEU A 144 -13.59 -6.83 -0.95
N TYR A 145 -14.79 -6.27 -1.16
CA TYR A 145 -15.86 -6.87 -2.00
C TYR A 145 -16.82 -5.82 -2.62
N ALA A 146 -16.27 -4.70 -3.11
CA ALA A 146 -17.03 -3.52 -3.58
C ALA A 146 -18.20 -3.86 -4.52
N HIS A 147 -17.98 -4.75 -5.48
CA HIS A 147 -18.95 -5.05 -6.54
C HIS A 147 -20.23 -5.76 -6.04
N ILE A 148 -20.17 -6.51 -4.93
CA ILE A 148 -21.32 -7.28 -4.41
C ILE A 148 -21.87 -6.67 -3.12
N LEU A 149 -21.02 -6.23 -2.19
CA LEU A 149 -21.47 -5.75 -0.88
C LEU A 149 -21.94 -4.29 -0.91
N PHE A 150 -21.38 -3.44 -1.77
CA PHE A 150 -21.72 -2.03 -1.81
C PHE A 150 -23.18 -1.75 -2.20
N PRO A 151 -23.77 -2.41 -3.23
CA PRO A 151 -25.18 -2.19 -3.59
C PRO A 151 -26.15 -2.66 -2.51
N ILE A 152 -25.87 -3.81 -1.88
CA ILE A 152 -26.69 -4.36 -0.81
C ILE A 152 -26.64 -3.43 0.42
N PHE A 153 -25.44 -2.99 0.80
CA PHE A 153 -25.26 -2.05 1.90
C PHE A 153 -25.96 -0.71 1.65
N LEU A 154 -25.78 -0.13 0.45
CA LEU A 154 -26.42 1.13 0.06
C LEU A 154 -27.95 0.99 0.01
N GLY A 155 -28.47 -0.14 -0.49
CA GLY A 155 -29.90 -0.44 -0.49
C GLY A 155 -30.48 -0.54 0.91
N VAL A 156 -29.83 -1.27 1.81
CA VAL A 156 -30.24 -1.38 3.23
C VAL A 156 -30.17 -0.01 3.92
N PHE A 157 -29.12 0.77 3.67
CA PHE A 157 -28.98 2.12 4.21
C PHE A 157 -30.11 3.06 3.75
N LEU A 158 -30.45 3.04 2.46
CA LEU A 158 -31.54 3.84 1.90
C LEU A 158 -32.91 3.45 2.48
N LEU A 159 -33.15 2.15 2.72
CA LEU A 159 -34.37 1.68 3.39
C LEU A 159 -34.45 2.16 4.84
N LEU A 160 -33.37 2.05 5.60
CA LEU A 160 -33.32 2.54 6.98
C LEU A 160 -33.52 4.05 7.05
N MET A 161 -32.93 4.80 6.11
CA MET A 161 -33.09 6.25 6.06
C MET A 161 -34.51 6.66 5.60
N ALA A 162 -35.12 5.91 4.68
CA ALA A 162 -36.52 6.10 4.30
C ALA A 162 -37.48 5.84 5.49
N LEU A 163 -37.24 4.80 6.29
CA LEU A 163 -37.99 4.52 7.50
C LEU A 163 -37.82 5.61 8.57
N TRP A 164 -36.61 6.14 8.71
CA TRP A 164 -36.34 7.27 9.61
C TRP A 164 -37.07 8.55 9.16
N LEU A 165 -37.06 8.87 7.87
CA LEU A 165 -37.80 10.00 7.29
C LEU A 165 -39.31 9.82 7.44
N TRP A 166 -39.82 8.61 7.19
CA TRP A 166 -41.22 8.28 7.41
C TRP A 166 -41.62 8.50 8.88
N LYS A 167 -40.85 7.95 9.83
CA LYS A 167 -41.12 8.09 11.27
C LYS A 167 -41.07 9.55 11.74
N THR A 168 -40.14 10.35 11.22
CA THR A 168 -40.02 11.77 11.57
C THR A 168 -41.09 12.64 10.90
N SER A 169 -41.62 12.21 9.75
CA SER A 169 -42.71 12.90 9.04
C SER A 169 -44.06 12.86 9.79
N ALA A 170 -44.23 11.91 10.72
CA ALA A 170 -45.48 11.74 11.48
C ALA A 170 -45.85 12.97 12.34
N ARG A 171 -44.88 13.83 12.69
CA ARG A 171 -45.08 15.03 13.51
C ARG A 171 -45.25 16.32 12.70
N LEU A 172 -45.15 16.23 11.38
CA LEU A 172 -45.14 17.39 10.47
C LEU A 172 -46.47 17.48 9.71
N TYR A 173 -46.87 18.70 9.37
CA TYR A 173 -48.10 18.98 8.63
C TYR A 173 -47.80 19.92 7.45
N GLY A 174 -48.60 19.83 6.39
CA GLY A 174 -48.46 20.67 5.19
C GLY A 174 -47.33 20.23 4.25
N GLY A 175 -46.74 21.20 3.53
CA GLY A 175 -45.77 20.95 2.46
C GLY A 175 -44.51 20.20 2.89
N GLU A 176 -44.04 20.40 4.14
CA GLU A 176 -42.85 19.72 4.65
C GLU A 176 -43.06 18.21 4.82
N LYS A 177 -44.28 17.79 5.19
CA LYS A 177 -44.66 16.37 5.27
C LYS A 177 -44.64 15.74 3.88
N ALA A 178 -45.20 16.42 2.88
CA ALA A 178 -45.24 15.95 1.50
C ALA A 178 -43.83 15.76 0.93
N VAL A 179 -42.91 16.70 1.17
CA VAL A 179 -41.52 16.61 0.72
C VAL A 179 -40.81 15.41 1.37
N ARG A 180 -40.95 15.21 2.68
CA ARG A 180 -40.28 14.10 3.39
C ARG A 180 -40.82 12.73 2.98
N LEU A 181 -42.12 12.61 2.70
CA LEU A 181 -42.73 11.38 2.20
C LEU A 181 -42.31 11.09 0.75
N ALA A 182 -42.22 12.12 -0.09
CA ALA A 182 -41.72 11.98 -1.47
C ALA A 182 -40.25 11.51 -1.47
N LEU A 183 -39.40 12.11 -0.63
CA LEU A 183 -38.01 11.68 -0.46
C LEU A 183 -37.91 10.24 0.05
N ALA A 184 -38.69 9.87 1.08
CA ALA A 184 -38.74 8.48 1.56
C ALA A 184 -39.16 7.50 0.46
N GLY A 185 -40.16 7.85 -0.36
CA GLY A 185 -40.60 7.04 -1.50
C GLY A 185 -39.51 6.86 -2.57
N ILE A 186 -38.81 7.95 -2.94
CA ILE A 186 -37.67 7.90 -3.88
C ILE A 186 -36.55 7.01 -3.34
N MET A 187 -36.29 7.07 -2.04
CA MET A 187 -35.25 6.27 -1.39
C MET A 187 -35.61 4.78 -1.31
N VAL A 188 -36.88 4.43 -1.09
CA VAL A 188 -37.36 3.04 -1.16
C VAL A 188 -37.27 2.51 -2.59
N ALA A 189 -37.66 3.30 -3.59
CA ALA A 189 -37.54 2.94 -4.99
C ALA A 189 -36.06 2.74 -5.40
N GLY A 190 -35.18 3.64 -4.97
CA GLY A 190 -33.72 3.53 -5.17
C GLY A 190 -33.13 2.29 -4.51
N ALA A 191 -33.56 1.94 -3.30
CA ALA A 191 -33.13 0.72 -2.63
C ALA A 191 -33.60 -0.56 -3.36
N LEU A 192 -34.84 -0.59 -3.82
CA LEU A 192 -35.38 -1.73 -4.59
C LEU A 192 -34.63 -1.91 -5.91
N VAL A 193 -34.32 -0.81 -6.61
CA VAL A 193 -33.50 -0.83 -7.83
C VAL A 193 -32.10 -1.39 -7.61
N LEU A 194 -31.51 -1.14 -6.43
CA LEU A 194 -30.16 -1.62 -6.08
C LEU A 194 -30.13 -3.08 -5.60
N VAL A 195 -31.26 -3.64 -5.16
CA VAL A 195 -31.36 -5.02 -4.64
C VAL A 195 -31.83 -6.01 -5.72
N ILE A 196 -32.46 -5.55 -6.81
CA ILE A 196 -33.01 -6.40 -7.88
C ILE A 196 -31.94 -6.73 -8.96
N PRO A 197 -31.53 -8.02 -9.16
CA PRO A 197 -30.36 -8.41 -9.96
C PRO A 197 -30.33 -8.01 -11.46
N PRO A 198 -31.45 -7.96 -12.21
CA PRO A 198 -31.42 -7.56 -13.62
C PRO A 198 -31.08 -6.08 -13.86
N VAL A 199 -31.50 -5.17 -12.96
CA VAL A 199 -31.22 -3.73 -13.05
C VAL A 199 -29.81 -3.39 -12.56
N PHE A 200 -29.31 -4.20 -11.61
CA PHE A 200 -27.92 -4.20 -11.14
C PHE A 200 -26.90 -4.35 -12.29
N SER A 201 -27.21 -5.06 -13.38
CA SER A 201 -26.27 -5.21 -14.51
C SER A 201 -25.97 -3.89 -15.24
N LYS A 202 -26.96 -2.98 -15.35
CA LYS A 202 -26.80 -1.68 -16.04
C LYS A 202 -26.24 -0.58 -15.12
N VAL A 203 -26.71 -0.53 -13.87
CA VAL A 203 -26.16 0.39 -12.84
C VAL A 203 -24.76 -0.06 -12.42
N GLY A 204 -24.54 -1.37 -12.37
CA GLY A 204 -23.25 -2.00 -12.18
C GLY A 204 -22.25 -1.52 -13.22
N GLY A 205 -22.60 -1.43 -14.50
CA GLY A 205 -21.73 -0.86 -15.55
C GLY A 205 -21.19 0.54 -15.22
N ILE A 206 -22.06 1.47 -14.79
CA ILE A 206 -21.65 2.83 -14.40
C ILE A 206 -20.78 2.80 -13.13
N ILE A 207 -21.08 1.91 -12.18
CA ILE A 207 -20.28 1.73 -10.97
C ILE A 207 -18.92 1.07 -11.31
N TYR A 208 -18.87 0.13 -12.24
CA TYR A 208 -17.63 -0.48 -12.73
C TYR A 208 -16.78 0.58 -13.43
N ASP A 209 -17.35 1.42 -14.29
CA ASP A 209 -16.62 2.51 -14.94
C ASP A 209 -16.11 3.54 -13.92
N LEU A 210 -16.91 3.87 -12.90
CA LEU A 210 -16.49 4.79 -11.84
C LEU A 210 -15.43 4.15 -10.93
N THR A 211 -15.57 2.87 -10.60
CA THR A 211 -14.58 2.12 -9.80
C THR A 211 -13.29 1.98 -10.59
N ASP A 212 -13.35 1.60 -11.85
CA ASP A 212 -12.19 1.51 -12.73
C ASP A 212 -11.53 2.88 -12.90
N TRP A 213 -12.31 3.96 -13.07
CA TRP A 213 -11.79 5.32 -13.04
C TRP A 213 -11.13 5.66 -11.70
N ILE A 214 -11.72 5.30 -10.55
CA ILE A 214 -11.13 5.53 -9.22
C ILE A 214 -9.82 4.74 -9.04
N LEU A 215 -9.81 3.47 -9.42
CA LEU A 215 -8.63 2.60 -9.32
C LEU A 215 -7.52 3.08 -10.27
N ASN A 216 -7.90 3.53 -11.46
CA ASN A 216 -6.96 3.89 -12.52
C ASN A 216 -6.51 5.35 -12.49
N VAL A 217 -7.29 6.26 -11.91
CA VAL A 217 -6.97 7.70 -11.84
C VAL A 217 -6.49 8.09 -10.44
N PRO A 218 -7.35 8.28 -9.40
CA PRO A 218 -6.88 8.73 -8.10
C PRO A 218 -6.03 7.69 -7.36
N GLN A 219 -6.30 6.38 -7.45
CA GLN A 219 -5.45 5.38 -6.80
C GLN A 219 -4.08 5.28 -7.48
N ASN A 220 -4.02 5.24 -8.80
CA ASN A 220 -2.73 5.30 -9.48
C ASN A 220 -2.02 6.63 -9.23
N ALA A 221 -2.74 7.76 -9.11
CA ALA A 221 -2.19 9.04 -8.71
C ALA A 221 -1.65 9.02 -7.26
N ALA A 222 -2.32 8.36 -6.33
CA ALA A 222 -1.87 8.19 -4.95
C ALA A 222 -0.63 7.27 -4.87
N LYS A 223 -0.65 6.13 -5.59
CA LYS A 223 0.50 5.22 -5.71
C LYS A 223 1.73 5.94 -6.28
N ARG A 224 1.49 6.76 -7.30
CA ARG A 224 2.46 7.67 -7.91
C ARG A 224 3.03 8.68 -6.91
N GLY A 225 2.16 9.35 -6.14
CA GLY A 225 2.58 10.30 -5.09
C GLY A 225 3.39 9.64 -3.98
N MET A 226 3.00 8.44 -3.55
CA MET A 226 3.75 7.63 -2.58
C MET A 226 5.14 7.26 -3.10
N MET A 227 5.22 6.80 -4.36
CA MET A 227 6.48 6.43 -5.00
C MET A 227 7.44 7.63 -5.12
N LEU A 228 6.91 8.81 -5.46
CA LEU A 228 7.69 10.05 -5.42
C LEU A 228 8.19 10.37 -4.01
N GLY A 229 7.31 10.30 -3.01
CA GLY A 229 7.67 10.54 -1.61
C GLY A 229 8.77 9.60 -1.10
N LEU A 230 8.66 8.31 -1.41
CA LEU A 230 9.69 7.31 -1.10
C LEU A 230 11.01 7.59 -1.82
N THR A 231 10.94 7.96 -3.11
CA THR A 231 12.13 8.27 -3.90
C THR A 231 12.84 9.50 -3.33
N PHE A 232 12.14 10.61 -3.10
CA PHE A 232 12.73 11.80 -2.50
C PHE A 232 13.20 11.59 -1.06
N GLY A 233 12.46 10.81 -0.27
CA GLY A 233 12.86 10.44 1.09
C GLY A 233 14.16 9.63 1.13
N SER A 234 14.29 8.63 0.25
CA SER A 234 15.53 7.84 0.09
C SER A 234 16.71 8.71 -0.35
N VAL A 235 16.44 9.73 -1.17
CA VAL A 235 17.46 10.66 -1.66
C VAL A 235 17.91 11.62 -0.56
N ALA A 236 16.97 12.21 0.17
CA ALA A 236 17.27 13.09 1.30
C ALA A 236 18.10 12.36 2.36
N PHE A 237 17.75 11.11 2.65
CA PHE A 237 18.52 10.24 3.54
C PHE A 237 19.96 10.01 3.02
N ALA A 238 20.10 9.62 1.75
CA ALA A 238 21.42 9.39 1.18
C ALA A 238 22.29 10.67 1.11
N LEU A 239 21.71 11.84 0.82
CA LEU A 239 22.43 13.12 0.90
C LEU A 239 22.87 13.45 2.32
N ARG A 240 22.04 13.19 3.33
CA ARG A 240 22.40 13.40 4.74
C ARG A 240 23.57 12.53 5.17
N ILE A 241 23.67 11.31 4.64
CA ILE A 241 24.84 10.44 4.82
C ILE A 241 26.06 11.02 4.09
N MET A 242 25.93 11.39 2.82
CA MET A 242 27.04 11.89 2.00
C MET A 242 27.66 13.18 2.56
N PHE A 243 26.83 14.11 3.04
CA PHE A 243 27.30 15.35 3.66
C PHE A 243 27.71 15.18 5.13
N GLY A 244 27.70 13.94 5.65
CA GLY A 244 28.12 13.64 7.02
C GLY A 244 27.23 14.24 8.12
N ILE A 245 26.03 14.72 7.75
CA ILE A 245 25.04 15.26 8.69
C ILE A 245 24.48 14.11 9.54
N GLU A 246 24.25 12.95 8.91
CA GLU A 246 24.04 11.69 9.61
C GLU A 246 25.36 10.92 9.66
N ARG A 247 25.94 10.82 10.86
CA ARG A 247 27.06 9.93 11.08
C ARG A 247 26.52 8.51 11.02
N SER A 248 26.90 7.76 9.98
CA SER A 248 26.80 6.30 10.04
C SER A 248 27.55 5.86 11.29
N TRP A 249 26.97 4.94 12.05
CA TRP A 249 27.47 4.46 13.35
C TRP A 249 28.76 3.63 13.24
N THR A 250 29.66 4.02 12.36
CA THR A 250 31.00 3.48 12.16
C THR A 250 32.01 4.41 12.83
N ARG A 251 32.08 4.34 14.15
CA ARG A 251 33.35 4.47 14.88
C ARG A 251 33.65 3.10 15.46
#